data_AF-A0AAE6WDA6-F1
#
_entry.id   AF-A0AAE6WDA6-F1
#
_cell.length_a   1.000
_cell.length_b   1.000
_cell.length_c   1.000
_cell.angle_alpha   90.00
_cell.angle_beta   90.00
_cell.angle_gamma   90.00
#
_symmetry.space_group_name_H-M   'P 1'
#
loop_
_entity.id
_entity.type
_entity.pdbx_description
1 polymer ?
#
loop_
_entity_poly.entity_id
_entity_poly.type
_entity_poly.pdbx_seq_one_letter_code
_entity_poly.pdbx_strand_id
1 'polypeptide(L)' 'MFDPEWIKSSYSSQDGGNCVEWAPSVALATGTVPVRDGKAPARPHLAVSSAAWQVFVDGVGRDG' A
#
# COMPACT_ATOMS: atom_id res chain seq x y z
N MET A 1 10.00 -2.24 -19.11
CA MET A 1 10.00 -2.05 -17.65
C MET A 1 8.55 -1.80 -17.27
N PHE A 2 7.96 -2.56 -16.37
CA PHE A 2 6.61 -2.24 -15.90
C PHE A 2 6.76 -1.13 -14.86
N ASP A 3 6.32 0.08 -15.19
CA ASP A 3 6.23 1.17 -14.22
C ASP A 3 5.00 0.93 -13.35
N PRO A 4 5.17 0.73 -12.03
CA PRO A 4 4.05 0.50 -11.14
C PRO A 4 3.21 1.77 -10.98
N GLU A 5 1.90 1.63 -11.21
CA GLU A 5 0.92 2.68 -10.92
C GLU A 5 0.66 2.71 -9.40
N TRP A 6 1.10 3.78 -8.74
CA TRP A 6 0.91 3.99 -7.31
C TRP A 6 -0.39 4.77 -7.04
N ILE A 7 -1.29 4.16 -6.29
CA ILE A 7 -2.57 4.74 -5.89
C ILE A 7 -2.45 5.26 -4.46
N LYS A 8 -2.79 6.54 -4.28
CA LYS A 8 -2.81 7.22 -3.00
C LYS A 8 -4.07 6.90 -2.22
N SER A 9 -3.93 6.70 -0.90
CA SER A 9 -5.06 6.57 0.01
C SER A 9 -5.93 7.83 0.02
N SER A 10 -7.24 7.65 0.07
CA SER A 10 -8.21 8.75 0.22
C SER A 10 -8.10 9.46 1.58
N TYR A 11 -7.49 8.82 2.57
CA TYR A 11 -7.22 9.40 3.91
C TYR A 11 -5.94 10.26 3.94
N SER A 12 -5.21 10.35 2.83
CA SER A 12 -4.01 11.18 2.72
C SER A 12 -4.38 12.63 2.38
N SER A 13 -4.68 13.45 3.39
CA SER A 13 -4.95 14.89 3.23
C SER A 13 -3.69 15.71 2.91
N GLN A 14 -3.88 16.84 2.22
CA GLN A 14 -2.80 17.78 1.85
C GLN A 14 -2.17 18.49 3.06
N ASP A 15 -2.88 18.62 4.18
CA ASP A 15 -2.44 19.33 5.40
C ASP A 15 -1.49 18.54 6.31
N GLY A 16 -0.73 17.58 5.75
CA GLY A 16 0.31 16.86 6.49
C GLY A 16 -0.08 15.48 7.03
N GLY A 17 -1.24 14.93 6.65
CA GLY A 17 -1.64 13.56 6.98
C GLY A 17 -0.65 12.49 6.48
N ASN A 18 -0.82 11.25 6.96
CA ASN A 18 -0.01 10.11 6.50
C ASN A 18 -0.29 9.85 5.01
N CYS A 19 0.72 10.05 4.14
CA CYS A 19 0.61 9.81 2.70
C CYS A 19 0.98 8.35 2.43
N VAL A 20 -0.02 7.48 2.31
CA VAL A 20 0.21 6.06 2.02
C VAL A 20 -0.19 5.77 0.58
N GLU A 21 0.65 5.04 -0.15
CA GLU A 21 0.38 4.61 -1.51
C GLU A 21 0.62 3.10 -1.66
N TRP A 22 -0.11 2.46 -2.58
CA TRP A 22 0.08 1.06 -2.95
C TRP A 22 -0.08 0.86 -4.46
N ALA A 23 0.41 -0.26 -5.00
CA ALA A 23 0.35 -0.54 -6.45
C ALA A 23 -0.46 -1.82 -6.74
N PRO A 24 -1.75 -1.72 -7.15
CA PRO A 24 -2.60 -2.88 -7.37
C PRO A 24 -2.13 -3.76 -8.53
N SER A 25 -1.60 -3.16 -9.59
CA SER A 25 -1.08 -3.91 -10.74
C SER A 25 0.07 -4.82 -10.36
N VAL A 26 0.94 -4.39 -9.44
CA VAL A 26 2.02 -5.21 -8.88
C VAL A 26 1.45 -6.33 -8.00
N ALA A 27 0.43 -6.03 -7.18
CA ALA A 27 -0.22 -7.03 -6.35
C ALA A 27 -0.87 -8.15 -7.17
N LEU A 28 -1.56 -7.79 -8.24
CA LEU A 28 -2.17 -8.76 -9.15
C LEU A 28 -1.13 -9.59 -9.90
N ALA A 29 -0.03 -8.96 -10.35
CA ALA A 29 0.99 -9.65 -11.14
C ALA A 29 1.91 -10.55 -10.31
N THR A 30 2.16 -10.22 -9.04
CA THR A 30 3.21 -10.85 -8.21
C THR A 30 2.71 -11.51 -6.94
N GLY A 31 1.46 -11.31 -6.56
CA GLY A 31 0.93 -11.76 -5.27
C GLY A 31 1.49 -11.00 -4.06
N THR A 32 2.21 -9.91 -4.29
CA THR A 32 2.80 -9.04 -3.26
C THR A 32 2.15 -7.68 -3.27
N VAL A 33 1.64 -7.21 -2.13
CA VAL A 33 1.06 -5.89 -1.92
C VAL A 33 2.18 -4.92 -1.51
N PRO A 34 2.66 -4.04 -2.42
CA PRO A 34 3.64 -3.03 -2.06
C PRO A 34 2.94 -1.84 -1.41
N VAL A 35 3.49 -1.34 -0.30
CA VAL A 35 2.99 -0.16 0.42
C VAL A 35 4.15 0.79 0.71
N ARG A 36 4.00 2.07 0.39
CA ARG A 36 5.05 3.08 0.61
C ARG A 36 4.52 4.36 1.23
N ASP A 37 5.46 5.15 1.76
CA ASP A 37 5.25 6.55 2.08
C ASP A 37 5.30 7.39 0.79
N GLY A 38 4.17 7.97 0.42
CA GLY A 38 4.04 8.86 -0.74
C GLY A 38 4.84 10.16 -0.60
N LYS A 39 5.25 10.56 0.61
CA LYS A 39 6.15 11.71 0.82
C LYS A 39 7.60 11.38 0.50
N ALA A 40 7.96 10.11 0.44
CA ALA A 40 9.34 9.66 0.23
C ALA A 40 9.42 8.51 -0.80
N PRO A 41 8.99 8.73 -2.06
CA PRO A 41 8.86 7.67 -3.07
C PRO A 41 10.18 7.00 -3.47
N ALA A 42 11.32 7.65 -3.19
CA ALA A 42 12.66 7.11 -3.42
C ALA A 42 13.13 6.13 -2.33
N ARG A 43 12.44 6.07 -1.18
CA ARG A 43 12.77 5.12 -0.11
C ARG A 43 12.21 3.72 -0.42
N PRO A 44 12.79 2.65 0.14
CA PRO A 44 12.23 1.31 0.01
C PRO A 44 10.78 1.25 0.48
N HIS A 45 9.96 0.48 -0.22
CA HIS A 45 8.58 0.20 0.15
C HIS A 45 8.47 -1.13 0.89
N LEU A 46 7.45 -1.28 1.72
CA LEU A 46 7.10 -2.57 2.32
C LEU A 46 6.50 -3.46 1.24
N ALA A 47 6.90 -4.73 1.22
CA ALA A 47 6.40 -5.74 0.30
C ALA A 47 5.75 -6.86 1.11
N VAL A 48 4.42 -6.90 1.15
CA VAL A 48 3.66 -7.86 1.98
C VAL A 48 3.04 -8.91 1.07
N SER A 49 3.10 -10.20 1.42
CA SER A 49 2.34 -11.20 0.65
C SER A 49 0.83 -10.90 0.73
N SER A 50 0.09 -11.16 -0.34
CA SER A 50 -1.37 -11.02 -0.38
C SER A 50 -2.07 -11.79 0.75
N ALA A 51 -1.59 -12.99 1.07
CA ALA A 51 -2.11 -13.78 2.19
C ALA A 51 -1.92 -13.09 3.55
N ALA A 52 -0.73 -12.54 3.82
CA ALA A 52 -0.47 -11.81 5.06
C ALA A 52 -1.25 -10.48 5.11
N TRP A 53 -1.42 -9.81 3.96
CA TRP A 53 -2.24 -8.61 3.85
C TRP A 53 -3.71 -8.89 4.19
N GLN A 54 -4.27 -10.01 3.72
CA GLN A 54 -5.63 -10.41 4.07
C GLN A 54 -5.79 -10.63 5.58
N VAL A 55 -4.87 -11.36 6.21
CA VAL A 55 -4.87 -11.57 7.66
C VAL A 55 -4.81 -10.24 8.43
N PHE A 56 -3.97 -9.31 7.97
CA PHE A 56 -3.88 -7.98 8.56
C PHE A 56 -5.22 -7.22 8.49
N VAL A 57 -5.86 -7.17 7.32
CA VAL A 57 -7.15 -6.48 7.12
C VAL A 57 -8.26 -7.14 7.95
N ASP A 58 -8.32 -8.47 7.97
CA ASP A 58 -9.30 -9.23 8.75
C ASP A 58 -9.13 -9.03 10.26
N GLY A 59 -7.92 -8.73 10.72
CA GLY A 59 -7.63 -8.37 12.11
C GLY A 59 -8.09 -6.96 12.45
N VAL A 60 -7.79 -5.98 11.60
CA VAL A 60 -8.16 -4.56 11.82
C VAL A 60 -9.68 -4.36 11.74
N GLY A 61 -10.38 -5.11 10.89
CA GLY A 61 -11.84 -4.98 10.74
C GLY A 61 -12.68 -5.52 11.89
N ARG A 62 -12.09 -6.17 12.90
CA ARG A 62 -12.80 -6.78 14.04
C ARG A 62 -12.90 -5.89 15.28
N ASP A 63 -12.23 -4.74 15.30
CA ASP A 63 -12.24 -3.79 16.42
C ASP A 63 -13.22 -2.61 16.20
N GLY A 64 -14.22 -2.77 15.33
CA GLY A 64 -15.26 -1.79 15.01
C GLY A 64 -16.61 -2.12 15.66
#